data_AF-A0A345GXP6-F1
#
_entry.id   AF-A0A345GXP6-F1
#
_cell.length_a   1.000
_cell.length_b   1.000
_cell.length_c   1.000
_cell.angle_alpha   90.00
_cell.angle_beta   90.00
_cell.angle_gamma   90.00
#
_symmetry.space_group_name_H-M   'P 1'
#
loop_
_entity.id
_entity.type
_entity.pdbx_description
1 polymer ?
#
loop_
_entity_poly.entity_id
_entity_poly.type
_entity_poly.pdbx_seq_one_letter_code
_entity_poly.pdbx_strand_id
1 'polypeptide(L)'
;MLLKTIFDCTKMSKSQQMKKQLIFLISILILIVACKSYVPFASVKEKKTQLELIKTTFNLTKAEFKKMKNEDSILFTVAKSLKKNIKFSLIQRRLDSFFLNNYNRKELLAILLVDYHFPHFKKPVELNRKKNAKGIEFKDMKEMKKFFQPGGGFEKDMNGMLGTKKKDSTTKKKDNK
;
A
#
# COMPACT_ATOMS: atom_id res chain seq x y z
N MET A 1 -2.11 -67.40 2.48
CA MET A 1 -3.42 -66.69 2.44
C MET A 1 -3.23 -65.20 2.78
N LEU A 2 -2.29 -64.49 2.14
CA LEU A 2 -1.93 -63.11 2.53
C LEU A 2 -1.34 -62.25 1.38
N LEU A 3 -1.70 -62.52 0.13
CA LEU A 3 -1.20 -61.75 -1.03
C LEU A 3 -2.30 -61.57 -2.09
N LYS A 4 -3.49 -61.14 -1.67
CA LYS A 4 -4.63 -60.94 -2.58
C LYS A 4 -5.38 -59.62 -2.37
N THR A 5 -4.68 -58.58 -1.90
CA THR A 5 -5.27 -57.28 -1.58
C THR A 5 -4.37 -56.09 -1.93
N ILE A 6 -3.51 -56.20 -2.95
CA ILE A 6 -2.71 -55.04 -3.43
C ILE A 6 -2.97 -54.69 -4.90
N PHE A 7 -3.76 -55.48 -5.63
CA PHE A 7 -3.95 -55.27 -7.07
C PHE A 7 -5.37 -54.88 -7.48
N ASP A 8 -5.93 -53.85 -6.83
CA ASP A 8 -7.26 -53.34 -7.19
C ASP A 8 -7.38 -51.80 -7.15
N CYS A 9 -6.32 -51.06 -7.49
CA CYS A 9 -6.39 -49.59 -7.40
C CYS A 9 -5.81 -48.79 -8.56
N THR A 10 -5.79 -49.31 -9.79
CA THR A 10 -5.41 -48.49 -10.96
C THR A 10 -6.18 -48.86 -12.23
N LYS A 11 -7.50 -48.86 -12.14
CA LYS A 11 -8.34 -48.66 -13.34
C LYS A 11 -9.30 -47.51 -13.10
N MET A 12 -8.75 -46.32 -12.88
CA MET A 12 -9.52 -45.10 -13.02
C MET A 12 -10.04 -45.06 -14.46
N SER A 13 -11.35 -45.25 -14.62
CA SER A 13 -12.05 -45.20 -15.89
C SER A 13 -11.64 -43.97 -16.70
N LYS A 14 -11.36 -44.12 -18.01
CA LYS A 14 -11.07 -43.01 -18.94
C LYS A 14 -12.08 -41.86 -18.80
N SER A 15 -13.33 -42.18 -18.44
CA SER A 15 -14.38 -41.19 -18.13
C SER A 15 -14.02 -40.28 -16.95
N GLN A 16 -13.41 -40.80 -15.88
CA GLN A 16 -12.99 -39.97 -14.75
C GLN A 16 -11.75 -39.12 -15.06
N GLN A 17 -10.85 -39.61 -15.89
CA GLN A 17 -9.67 -38.83 -16.32
C GLN A 17 -10.07 -37.64 -17.20
N MET A 18 -11.01 -37.84 -18.13
CA MET A 18 -11.61 -36.79 -18.96
C MET A 18 -12.36 -35.74 -18.11
N LYS A 19 -13.10 -36.17 -17.08
CA LYS A 19 -13.80 -35.26 -16.15
C LYS A 19 -12.83 -34.38 -15.36
N LYS A 20 -11.70 -34.92 -14.88
CA LYS A 20 -10.67 -34.15 -14.17
C LYS A 20 -10.00 -33.11 -15.08
N GLN A 21 -9.71 -33.47 -16.33
CA GLN A 21 -9.17 -32.52 -17.33
C GLN A 21 -10.16 -31.41 -17.65
N LEU A 22 -11.45 -31.73 -17.79
CA LEU A 22 -12.50 -30.74 -18.03
C LEU A 22 -12.65 -29.77 -16.85
N ILE A 23 -12.67 -30.28 -15.60
CA ILE A 23 -12.74 -29.44 -14.40
C ILE A 23 -11.52 -28.52 -14.30
N PHE A 24 -10.32 -29.03 -14.59
CA PHE A 24 -9.10 -28.24 -14.60
C PHE A 24 -9.14 -27.11 -15.65
N LEU A 25 -9.59 -27.41 -16.88
CA LEU A 25 -9.76 -26.42 -17.93
C LEU A 25 -10.79 -25.34 -17.57
N ILE A 26 -11.94 -25.74 -16.99
CA ILE A 26 -12.95 -24.80 -16.49
C ILE A 26 -12.39 -23.92 -15.37
N SER A 27 -11.59 -24.49 -14.47
CA SER A 27 -10.95 -23.74 -13.37
C SER A 27 -9.98 -22.68 -13.90
N ILE A 28 -9.19 -23.02 -14.92
CA ILE A 28 -8.30 -22.06 -15.60
C ILE A 28 -9.11 -20.97 -16.30
N LEU A 29 -10.18 -21.33 -17.01
CA LEU A 29 -11.04 -20.37 -17.71
C LEU A 29 -11.67 -19.36 -16.74
N ILE A 30 -12.17 -19.83 -15.58
CA ILE A 30 -12.70 -18.96 -14.53
C ILE A 30 -11.62 -18.04 -13.96
N LEU A 31 -10.39 -18.54 -13.79
CA LEU A 31 -9.26 -17.74 -13.31
C LEU A 31 -8.88 -16.61 -14.29
N ILE A 32 -8.94 -16.88 -15.60
CA ILE A 32 -8.67 -15.88 -16.64
C ILE A 32 -9.79 -14.82 -16.68
N VAL A 33 -11.06 -15.21 -16.56
CA VAL A 33 -12.20 -14.28 -16.53
C VAL A 33 -12.25 -13.48 -15.20
N ALA A 34 -11.79 -14.07 -14.10
CA ALA A 34 -11.70 -13.41 -12.80
C ALA A 34 -10.51 -12.43 -12.71
N CYS A 35 -9.53 -12.52 -13.61
CA CYS A 35 -8.47 -11.53 -13.76
C CYS A 35 -9.02 -10.22 -14.36
N LYS A 36 -9.73 -9.44 -13.55
CA LYS A 36 -10.01 -8.04 -13.87
C LYS A 36 -8.69 -7.29 -13.90
N SER A 37 -8.23 -6.91 -15.09
CA SER A 37 -7.09 -6.01 -15.23
C SER A 37 -7.39 -4.71 -14.47
N TYR A 38 -6.49 -4.32 -13.58
CA TYR A 38 -6.65 -3.09 -12.81
C TYR A 38 -6.53 -1.89 -13.76
N VAL A 39 -7.66 -1.28 -14.09
CA VAL A 39 -7.70 -0.04 -14.87
C VAL A 39 -7.85 1.13 -13.90
N PRO A 40 -6.83 2.01 -13.77
CA PRO A 40 -6.87 3.11 -12.81
C PRO A 40 -7.92 4.18 -13.14
N PHE A 41 -8.34 4.33 -14.40
CA PHE A 41 -9.35 5.30 -14.81
C PHE A 41 -10.56 4.60 -15.44
N ALA A 42 -11.78 5.01 -15.10
CA ALA A 42 -12.99 4.46 -15.70
C ALA A 42 -13.14 4.87 -17.18
N SER A 43 -12.56 6.01 -17.57
CA SER A 43 -12.59 6.48 -18.96
C SER A 43 -11.41 7.40 -19.30
N VAL A 44 -11.16 7.57 -20.61
CA VAL A 44 -10.20 8.56 -21.13
C VAL A 44 -10.59 9.98 -20.72
N LYS A 45 -11.89 10.28 -20.66
CA LYS A 45 -12.41 11.59 -20.23
C LYS A 45 -12.03 11.86 -18.77
N GLU A 46 -12.24 10.88 -17.88
CA GLU A 46 -11.85 11.00 -16.48
C GLU A 46 -10.35 11.25 -16.33
N LYS A 47 -9.52 10.48 -17.06
CA LYS A 47 -8.06 10.68 -17.07
C LYS A 47 -7.66 12.10 -17.46
N LYS A 48 -8.26 12.64 -18.53
CA LYS A 48 -8.02 14.03 -18.96
C LYS A 48 -8.39 15.04 -17.87
N THR A 49 -9.56 14.89 -17.24
CA THR A 49 -9.99 15.78 -16.15
C THR A 49 -9.05 15.73 -14.95
N GLN A 50 -8.60 14.54 -14.54
CA GLN A 50 -7.64 14.40 -13.44
C GLN A 50 -6.26 14.98 -13.78
N LEU A 51 -5.84 14.86 -15.03
CA LEU A 51 -4.60 15.42 -15.53
C LEU A 51 -4.62 16.96 -15.57
N GLU A 52 -5.72 17.57 -16.03
CA GLU A 52 -5.90 19.02 -15.95
C GLU A 52 -5.94 19.51 -14.50
N LEU A 53 -6.65 18.80 -13.60
CA LEU A 53 -6.65 19.12 -12.17
C LEU A 53 -5.22 19.17 -11.61
N ILE A 54 -4.39 18.17 -11.89
CA ILE A 54 -3.02 18.15 -11.37
C ILE A 54 -2.19 19.27 -11.99
N LYS A 55 -2.36 19.53 -13.28
CA LYS A 55 -1.64 20.61 -13.99
C LYS A 55 -1.98 22.00 -13.46
N THR A 56 -3.24 22.25 -13.08
CA THR A 56 -3.65 23.53 -12.50
C THR A 56 -3.30 23.63 -11.02
N THR A 57 -3.26 22.50 -10.31
CA THR A 57 -2.97 22.45 -8.87
C THR A 57 -1.47 22.57 -8.59
N PHE A 58 -0.62 21.95 -9.41
CA PHE A 58 0.84 21.97 -9.23
C PHE A 58 1.50 22.77 -10.36
N ASN A 59 2.45 23.64 -10.01
CA ASN A 59 3.25 24.36 -10.98
C ASN A 59 4.40 23.49 -11.51
N LEU A 60 4.07 22.44 -12.26
CA LEU A 60 5.03 21.47 -12.80
C LEU A 60 5.70 22.01 -14.07
N THR A 61 6.99 21.75 -14.22
CA THR A 61 7.70 21.95 -15.48
C THR A 61 7.18 20.97 -16.54
N LYS A 62 7.43 21.27 -17.82
CA LYS A 62 7.07 20.38 -18.94
C LYS A 62 7.67 18.98 -18.79
N ALA A 63 8.91 18.89 -18.28
CA ALA A 63 9.62 17.62 -18.09
C ALA A 63 8.99 16.78 -16.97
N GLU A 64 8.71 17.39 -15.81
CA GLU A 64 8.05 16.74 -14.67
C GLU A 64 6.65 16.25 -15.03
N PHE A 65 5.89 17.12 -15.72
CA PHE A 65 4.56 16.77 -16.19
C PHE A 65 4.59 15.59 -17.16
N LYS A 66 5.55 15.55 -18.10
CA LYS A 66 5.74 14.41 -19.01
C LYS A 66 6.10 13.12 -18.27
N LYS A 67 7.00 13.21 -17.28
CA LYS A 67 7.42 12.06 -16.44
C LYS A 67 6.22 11.46 -15.72
N MET A 68 5.36 12.30 -15.14
CA MET A 68 4.17 11.85 -14.42
C MET A 68 3.03 11.38 -15.35
N LYS A 69 2.80 12.07 -16.48
CA LYS A 69 1.74 11.74 -17.45
C LYS A 69 1.86 10.33 -18.02
N ASN A 70 3.08 9.81 -18.14
CA ASN A 70 3.33 8.47 -18.67
C ASN A 70 3.06 7.35 -17.66
N GLU A 71 2.76 7.69 -16.41
CA GLU A 71 2.60 6.74 -15.30
C GLU A 71 1.19 6.84 -14.71
N ASP A 72 0.26 6.09 -15.29
CA ASP A 72 -1.16 6.13 -14.93
C ASP A 72 -1.43 5.88 -13.44
N SER A 73 -0.63 5.02 -12.81
CA SER A 73 -0.75 4.76 -11.37
C SER A 73 -0.40 5.99 -10.53
N ILE A 74 0.63 6.76 -10.91
CA ILE A 74 1.03 7.99 -10.20
C ILE A 74 -0.08 9.03 -10.36
N LEU A 75 -0.48 9.27 -11.62
CA LEU A 75 -1.51 10.23 -11.96
C LEU A 75 -2.79 9.99 -11.16
N PHE A 76 -3.27 8.74 -11.16
CA PHE A 76 -4.46 8.35 -10.42
C PHE A 76 -4.30 8.54 -8.91
N THR A 77 -3.18 8.12 -8.34
CA THR A 77 -2.94 8.18 -6.89
C THR A 77 -2.85 9.64 -6.39
N VAL A 78 -2.20 10.51 -7.16
CA VAL A 78 -2.11 11.96 -6.86
C VAL A 78 -3.49 12.60 -6.92
N ALA A 79 -4.25 12.37 -8.00
CA ALA A 79 -5.59 12.93 -8.13
C ALA A 79 -6.54 12.43 -7.03
N LYS A 80 -6.44 11.15 -6.65
CA LYS A 80 -7.21 10.57 -5.54
C LYS A 80 -6.81 11.17 -4.19
N SER A 81 -5.53 11.48 -4.01
CA SER A 81 -4.98 12.16 -2.83
C SER A 81 -5.49 13.59 -2.70
N LEU A 82 -5.52 14.34 -3.80
CA LEU A 82 -6.12 15.68 -3.86
C LEU A 82 -7.60 15.65 -3.48
N LYS A 83 -8.38 14.73 -4.06
CA LYS A 83 -9.82 14.57 -3.76
C LYS A 83 -10.09 14.23 -2.29
N LYS A 84 -9.15 13.60 -1.58
CA LYS A 84 -9.27 13.26 -0.15
C LYS A 84 -8.80 14.38 0.78
N ASN A 85 -8.48 15.56 0.25
CA ASN A 85 -8.01 16.72 1.02
C ASN A 85 -6.74 16.44 1.84
N ILE A 86 -5.84 15.58 1.33
CA ILE A 86 -4.49 15.49 1.88
C ILE A 86 -3.81 16.85 1.66
N LYS A 87 -3.01 17.30 2.64
CA LYS A 87 -2.30 18.59 2.57
C LYS A 87 -1.54 18.70 1.25
N PHE A 88 -1.85 19.74 0.47
CA PHE A 88 -1.22 20.01 -0.83
C PHE A 88 0.32 20.01 -0.73
N SER A 89 0.86 20.70 0.27
CA SER A 89 2.31 20.78 0.51
C SER A 89 2.96 19.42 0.75
N LEU A 90 2.22 18.47 1.33
CA LEU A 90 2.72 17.11 1.54
C LEU A 90 2.83 16.37 0.21
N ILE A 91 1.77 16.40 -0.61
CA ILE A 91 1.77 15.78 -1.94
C ILE A 91 2.86 16.41 -2.81
N GLN A 92 2.98 17.74 -2.80
CA GLN A 92 4.02 18.47 -3.53
C GLN A 92 5.40 17.97 -3.13
N ARG A 93 5.70 17.90 -1.83
CA ARG A 93 6.99 17.38 -1.34
C ARG A 93 7.27 15.95 -1.80
N ARG A 94 6.26 15.06 -1.89
CA ARG A 94 6.43 13.70 -2.41
C ARG A 94 6.80 13.71 -3.89
N LEU A 95 6.12 14.55 -4.67
CA LEU A 95 6.38 14.72 -6.09
C LEU A 95 7.77 15.31 -6.34
N ASP A 96 8.18 16.32 -5.56
CA ASP A 96 9.52 16.90 -5.65
C ASP A 96 10.59 15.83 -5.40
N SER A 97 10.44 15.00 -4.35
CA SER A 97 11.33 13.86 -4.11
C SER A 97 11.36 12.85 -5.27
N PHE A 98 10.24 12.63 -5.95
CA PHE A 98 10.21 11.76 -7.14
C PHE A 98 10.86 12.40 -8.37
N PHE A 99 10.68 13.70 -8.59
CA PHE A 99 11.31 14.42 -9.69
C PHE A 99 12.83 14.54 -9.51
N LEU A 100 13.29 14.73 -8.27
CA LEU A 100 14.70 14.70 -7.86
C LEU A 100 15.30 13.29 -7.76
N ASN A 101 14.56 12.24 -8.13
CA ASN A 101 14.97 10.82 -8.07
C ASN A 101 15.31 10.30 -6.65
N ASN A 102 14.94 11.04 -5.61
CA ASN A 102 14.97 10.57 -4.23
C ASN A 102 13.94 9.47 -3.99
N TYR A 103 12.82 9.48 -4.73
CA TYR A 103 11.86 8.38 -4.81
C TYR A 103 11.85 7.76 -6.20
N ASN A 104 11.81 6.43 -6.24
CA ASN A 104 11.41 5.67 -7.42
C ASN A 104 9.87 5.57 -7.47
N ARG A 105 9.33 4.99 -8.56
CA ARG A 105 7.88 4.86 -8.75
C ARG A 105 7.18 4.15 -7.59
N LYS A 106 7.74 3.03 -7.13
CA LYS A 106 7.13 2.20 -6.07
C LYS A 106 7.10 2.94 -4.74
N GLU A 107 8.18 3.61 -4.39
CA GLU A 107 8.30 4.41 -3.18
C GLU A 107 7.33 5.59 -3.18
N LEU A 108 7.20 6.30 -4.30
CA LEU A 108 6.22 7.38 -4.45
C LEU A 108 4.79 6.86 -4.24
N LEU A 109 4.44 5.74 -4.89
CA LEU A 109 3.10 5.16 -4.74
C LEU A 109 2.85 4.71 -3.30
N ALA A 110 3.83 4.07 -2.67
CA ALA A 110 3.72 3.60 -1.29
C ALA A 110 3.53 4.77 -0.32
N ILE A 111 4.33 5.83 -0.42
CA ILE A 111 4.24 6.95 0.51
C ILE A 111 2.96 7.76 0.30
N LEU A 112 2.50 7.94 -0.93
CA LEU A 112 1.22 8.58 -1.21
C LEU A 112 0.05 7.74 -0.67
N LEU A 113 0.14 6.41 -0.72
CA LEU A 113 -0.86 5.52 -0.17
C LEU A 113 -0.90 5.59 1.36
N VAL A 114 0.26 5.67 2.02
CA VAL A 114 0.36 5.94 3.46
C VAL A 114 -0.31 7.29 3.78
N ASP A 115 0.06 8.37 3.10
CA ASP A 115 -0.53 9.69 3.32
C ASP A 115 -2.07 9.65 3.08
N TYR A 116 -2.54 8.86 2.11
CA TYR A 116 -3.96 8.67 1.81
C TYR A 116 -4.73 7.94 2.91
N HIS A 117 -4.13 6.93 3.53
CA HIS A 117 -4.76 6.19 4.62
C HIS A 117 -4.64 6.90 5.97
N PHE A 118 -3.63 7.76 6.13
CA PHE A 118 -3.34 8.46 7.39
C PHE A 118 -3.22 9.99 7.19
N PRO A 119 -4.25 10.68 6.67
CA PRO A 119 -4.16 12.09 6.28
C PRO A 119 -3.97 13.07 7.46
N HIS A 120 -4.33 12.65 8.68
CA HIS A 120 -4.24 13.47 9.90
C HIS A 120 -3.04 13.11 10.77
N PHE A 121 -2.10 12.33 10.25
CA PHE A 121 -0.92 11.97 11.02
C PHE A 121 -0.06 13.21 11.29
N LYS A 122 0.21 13.49 12.57
CA LYS A 122 0.86 14.75 12.99
C LYS A 122 2.25 14.93 12.39
N LYS A 123 2.98 13.83 12.17
CA LYS A 123 4.32 13.83 11.57
C LYS A 123 4.33 12.96 10.32
N PRO A 124 4.45 13.56 9.12
CA PRO A 124 4.45 12.78 7.89
C PRO A 124 5.60 11.76 7.89
N VAL A 125 5.28 10.55 7.43
CA VAL A 125 6.25 9.45 7.30
C VAL A 125 7.28 9.83 6.23
N GLU A 126 8.55 9.50 6.42
CA GLU A 126 9.59 9.69 5.39
C GLU A 126 10.30 8.36 5.13
N LEU A 127 10.60 8.08 3.87
CA LEU A 127 11.35 6.89 3.50
C LEU A 127 12.84 7.18 3.65
N ASN A 128 13.50 6.49 4.58
CA ASN A 128 14.93 6.67 4.84
C ASN A 128 15.75 5.72 3.95
N ARG A 129 16.56 6.29 3.04
CA ARG A 129 17.46 5.55 2.13
C ARG A 129 18.88 5.36 2.68
N LYS A 130 19.14 5.64 3.97
CA LYS A 130 20.46 5.34 4.56
C LYS A 130 20.74 3.84 4.49
N LYS A 131 21.97 3.48 4.09
CA LYS A 131 22.43 2.07 3.91
C LYS A 131 22.18 1.14 5.11
N ASN A 132 21.97 1.70 6.31
CA ASN A 132 21.72 0.97 7.56
C ASN A 132 20.42 1.40 8.26
N ALA A 133 19.43 1.90 7.52
CA ALA A 133 18.13 2.22 8.11
C ALA A 133 17.46 0.92 8.58
N LYS A 134 17.25 0.79 9.90
CA LYS A 134 16.39 -0.28 10.43
C LYS A 134 14.97 -0.03 9.94
N GLY A 135 14.50 -0.87 9.03
CA GLY A 135 13.13 -0.85 8.55
C GLY A 135 12.15 -1.32 9.62
N ILE A 136 10.89 -0.92 9.49
CA ILE A 136 9.79 -1.46 10.28
C ILE A 136 9.01 -2.38 9.35
N GLU A 137 9.00 -3.67 9.65
CA GLU A 137 8.22 -4.65 8.91
C GLU A 137 6.85 -4.80 9.55
N PHE A 138 5.81 -4.71 8.73
CA PHE A 138 4.43 -4.97 9.14
C PHE A 138 3.95 -6.24 8.45
N LYS A 139 3.35 -7.15 9.21
CA LYS A 139 2.77 -8.40 8.68
C LYS A 139 1.48 -8.13 7.92
N ASP A 140 0.72 -7.12 8.33
CA ASP A 140 -0.53 -6.76 7.69
C ASP A 140 -0.90 -5.26 7.81
N MET A 141 -1.93 -4.87 7.07
CA MET A 141 -2.48 -3.51 7.04
C MET A 141 -3.05 -3.08 8.41
N LYS A 142 -3.53 -4.02 9.24
CA LYS A 142 -4.06 -3.70 10.57
C LYS A 142 -2.93 -3.33 11.53
N GLU A 143 -1.81 -4.04 11.48
CA GLU A 143 -0.58 -3.76 12.24
C GLU A 143 -0.01 -2.40 11.84
N MET A 144 0.10 -2.14 10.54
CA MET A 144 0.49 -0.83 10.03
C MET A 144 -0.46 0.27 10.53
N LYS A 145 -1.78 0.04 10.51
CA LYS A 145 -2.78 0.99 11.02
C LYS A 145 -2.63 1.24 12.52
N LYS A 146 -2.38 0.21 13.33
CA LYS A 146 -2.11 0.33 14.77
C LYS A 146 -0.80 1.06 15.06
N PHE A 147 0.18 0.95 14.18
CA PHE A 147 1.45 1.64 14.32
C PHE A 147 1.32 3.15 14.06
N PHE A 148 0.60 3.53 13.00
CA PHE A 148 0.39 4.92 12.59
C PHE A 148 -0.86 5.59 13.20
N GLN A 149 -1.59 4.93 14.10
CA GLN A 149 -2.67 5.60 14.82
C GLN A 149 -2.12 6.53 15.91
N PRO A 150 -2.83 7.61 16.28
CA PRO A 150 -2.48 8.43 17.44
C PRO A 150 -2.37 7.55 18.71
N GLY A 151 -1.28 7.67 19.46
CA GLY A 151 -0.96 6.82 20.62
C GLY A 151 -0.43 5.42 20.29
N GLY A 152 -0.21 5.12 19.00
CA GLY A 152 0.30 3.86 18.49
C GLY A 152 1.81 3.66 18.68
N GLY A 153 2.32 2.62 18.01
CA GLY A 153 3.74 2.24 18.08
C GLY A 153 4.70 3.36 17.65
N PHE A 154 4.37 4.09 16.58
CA PHE A 154 5.22 5.18 16.09
C PHE A 154 5.40 6.32 17.11
N GLU A 155 4.31 6.72 17.78
CA GLU A 155 4.36 7.79 18.78
C GLU A 155 5.13 7.35 20.04
N LYS A 156 5.01 6.08 20.42
CA LYS A 156 5.80 5.49 21.52
C LYS A 156 7.29 5.43 21.18
N ASP A 157 7.65 4.98 19.99
CA ASP A 157 9.05 4.89 19.54
C ASP A 157 9.68 6.29 19.44
N MET A 158 8.93 7.26 18.90
CA MET A 158 9.37 8.66 18.87
C MET A 158 9.57 9.25 20.27
N ASN A 159 8.64 9.00 21.20
CA ASN A 159 8.75 9.49 22.58
C ASN A 159 9.94 8.83 23.32
N GLY A 160 10.23 7.57 23.00
CA GLY A 160 11.40 6.84 23.51
C GLY A 160 12.72 7.43 23.00
N MET A 161 12.81 7.76 21.71
CA MET A 161 14.02 8.39 21.12
C MET A 161 14.23 9.84 21.56
N LEU A 162 13.15 10.59 21.79
CA LEU A 162 13.22 12.00 22.20
C LEU A 162 13.37 12.18 23.73
N GLY A 163 13.45 11.08 24.49
CA GLY A 163 13.65 11.13 25.95
C GLY A 163 12.48 11.74 26.73
N THR A 164 11.38 12.10 26.07
CA THR A 164 10.18 12.62 26.70
C THR A 164 9.37 11.46 27.28
N LYS A 165 9.88 10.84 28.35
CA LYS A 165 9.04 10.07 29.25
C LYS A 165 8.01 11.06 29.80
N LYS A 166 6.73 10.89 29.44
CA LYS A 166 5.66 11.51 30.23
C LYS A 166 5.93 11.12 31.68
N LYS A 167 6.14 12.13 32.53
CA LYS A 167 6.07 11.97 33.98
C LYS A 167 4.67 11.44 34.25
N ASP A 168 4.55 10.14 34.49
CA ASP A 168 3.34 9.56 35.02
C ASP A 168 3.13 10.16 36.41
N SER A 169 2.25 11.16 36.48
CA SER A 169 1.75 11.72 37.72
C SER A 169 0.78 10.74 38.36
N THR A 170 1.30 9.59 38.78
CA THR A 170 0.62 8.63 39.64
C THR A 170 1.56 8.22 40.77
N THR A 171 2.05 9.22 41.51
CA THR A 171 2.44 8.95 42.90
C THR A 171 1.16 8.91 43.71
N LYS A 172 0.71 7.67 43.96
CA LYS A 172 -0.23 7.32 45.03
C LYS A 172 0.16 8.11 46.28
N LYS A 173 -0.70 9.03 46.72
CA LYS A 173 -0.71 9.47 48.11
C LYS A 173 -1.45 8.37 48.89
N LYS A 174 -0.70 7.35 49.27
CA LYS A 174 -1.06 6.44 50.36
C LYS A 174 -0.10 6.72 51.49
N ASP A 175 -0.70 6.93 52.66
CA ASP A 175 -0.13 6.82 54.02
C ASP A 175 0.73 8.04 54.43
N ASN A 176 0.65 8.62 55.63
CA ASN A 176 -0.01 8.22 56.88
C ASN A 176 -0.06 9.41 57.85
N LYS A 177 -0.98 9.31 58.83
CA LYS A 177 -1.09 10.01 60.13
C LYS A 177 -1.99 11.25 60.19
#